data_AF-A0A8C2T7L4-F1
#
_entry.id   AF-A0A8C2T7L4-F1
#
_cell.length_a   1.000
_cell.length_b   1.000
_cell.length_c   1.000
_cell.angle_alpha   90.00
_cell.angle_beta   90.00
_cell.angle_gamma   90.00
#
_symmetry.space_group_name_H-M   'P 1'
#
loop_
_entity.id
_entity.type
_entity.pdbx_description
1 polymer ?
#
loop_
_entity_poly.entity_id
_entity_poly.type
_entity_poly.pdbx_seq_one_letter_code
_entity_poly.pdbx_strand_id
1 'polypeptide(L)'
;MNTAPTVAGRSRMAALRGWCAAGGRRRRRRVEEDGAAGMRRLRDARALVRAGRRRRRRVVGGGRRRLMAVPLPTGAVRELLGSGRPWSCVCYGLGRFAACPVARLQLAFLLLLLEALEVPPSRCFLFDPAFSQLELAALQELGLSLLTENEEGKHSINGSPTLFYMVHCGKALYNNLLWKNWSVGALSNMVIIGNSFKGIEERLPSRVLERDYTYIAKVLKGVEEVALPAHPRYLDTFNDTSIHWFPAYKLERLSAEAWEFLEEPTYEECDDLEIIRKGEEGSQHSPDPSATD
;
A
#
# COMPACT_ATOMS: atom_id res chain seq x y z
N MET A 1 -79.48 4.70 17.75
CA MET A 1 -79.58 3.50 18.62
C MET A 1 -79.03 2.30 17.86
N ASN A 2 -78.35 1.42 18.58
CA ASN A 2 -77.74 0.14 18.19
C ASN A 2 -76.38 0.23 17.48
N THR A 3 -75.25 0.09 18.17
CA THR A 3 -74.62 -1.07 18.85
C THR A 3 -73.91 -2.05 17.92
N ALA A 4 -72.64 -2.29 18.26
CA ALA A 4 -71.63 -3.09 17.58
C ALA A 4 -71.96 -4.60 17.49
N PRO A 5 -71.08 -5.37 16.83
CA PRO A 5 -70.45 -6.45 17.59
C PRO A 5 -68.94 -6.56 17.43
N THR A 6 -68.36 -6.98 18.55
CA THR A 6 -66.99 -7.37 18.87
C THR A 6 -66.60 -8.67 18.14
N VAL A 7 -65.40 -8.74 17.55
CA VAL A 7 -64.79 -10.02 17.16
C VAL A 7 -63.47 -10.20 17.91
N ALA A 8 -63.44 -11.27 18.69
CA ALA A 8 -62.37 -11.70 19.55
C ALA A 8 -61.13 -12.14 18.75
N GLY A 9 -59.96 -11.67 19.20
CA GLY A 9 -58.67 -12.16 18.76
C GLY A 9 -58.43 -13.59 19.24
N ARG A 10 -58.08 -14.48 18.30
CA ARG A 10 -57.46 -15.77 18.60
C ARG A 10 -56.03 -15.78 18.05
N SER A 11 -55.14 -16.08 18.98
CA SER A 11 -53.70 -16.28 18.86
C SER A 11 -53.31 -17.21 17.70
N ARG A 12 -52.31 -16.79 16.92
CA ARG A 12 -51.44 -17.67 16.12
C ARG A 12 -49.98 -17.31 16.41
N MET A 13 -49.50 -17.71 17.59
CA MET A 13 -48.07 -17.94 17.82
C MET A 13 -47.75 -19.36 17.34
N ALA A 14 -47.11 -19.49 16.18
CA ALA A 14 -46.14 -20.54 15.83
C ALA A 14 -45.85 -20.49 14.33
N ALA A 15 -44.65 -20.06 13.95
CA ALA A 15 -43.83 -20.53 12.82
C ALA A 15 -42.81 -19.48 12.35
N LEU A 16 -41.91 -19.02 13.24
CA LEU A 16 -40.74 -18.24 12.83
C LEU A 16 -39.53 -18.60 13.70
N ARG A 17 -39.14 -19.88 13.74
CA ARG A 17 -37.82 -20.31 14.21
C ARG A 17 -37.34 -21.43 13.32
N GLY A 18 -36.55 -21.10 12.30
CA GLY A 18 -35.98 -22.14 11.43
C GLY A 18 -34.93 -21.69 10.42
N TRP A 19 -34.98 -20.49 9.87
CA TRP A 19 -34.20 -20.18 8.65
C TRP A 19 -33.02 -19.21 8.77
N CYS A 20 -32.75 -18.57 9.91
CA CYS A 20 -31.62 -17.62 10.01
C CYS A 20 -30.28 -18.21 10.50
N ALA A 21 -30.24 -19.41 11.10
CA ALA A 21 -29.00 -19.91 11.74
C ALA A 21 -28.11 -20.79 10.82
N ALA A 22 -28.66 -21.40 9.77
CA ALA A 22 -27.91 -22.29 8.88
C ALA A 22 -27.06 -21.52 7.85
N GLY A 23 -27.60 -20.41 7.31
CA GLY A 23 -26.89 -19.53 6.37
C GLY A 23 -25.68 -18.84 6.99
N GLY A 24 -25.80 -18.36 8.24
CA GLY A 24 -24.71 -17.73 8.97
C GLY A 24 -23.55 -18.68 9.27
N ARG A 25 -23.84 -19.93 9.66
CA ARG A 25 -22.81 -20.95 9.92
C ARG A 25 -22.08 -21.40 8.65
N ARG A 26 -22.79 -21.59 7.54
CA ARG A 26 -22.17 -21.94 6.24
C ARG A 26 -21.33 -20.78 5.71
N ARG A 27 -21.83 -19.54 5.78
CA ARG A 27 -21.09 -18.34 5.37
C ARG A 27 -19.83 -18.14 6.22
N ARG A 28 -19.92 -18.32 7.54
CA ARG A 28 -18.78 -18.25 8.46
C ARG A 28 -17.73 -19.32 8.17
N ARG A 29 -18.14 -20.59 8.00
CA ARG A 29 -17.23 -21.67 7.61
C ARG A 29 -16.51 -21.39 6.29
N ARG A 30 -17.24 -20.87 5.29
CA ARG A 30 -16.65 -20.49 4.00
C ARG A 30 -15.60 -19.39 4.14
N VAL A 31 -15.88 -18.36 4.94
CA VAL A 31 -14.91 -17.28 5.23
C VAL A 31 -13.67 -17.81 5.96
N GLU A 32 -13.86 -18.72 6.92
CA GLU A 32 -12.76 -19.38 7.64
C GLU A 32 -11.91 -20.27 6.70
N GLU A 33 -12.55 -21.04 5.82
CA GLU A 33 -11.88 -21.89 4.82
C GLU A 33 -11.12 -21.06 3.77
N ASP A 34 -11.75 -20.01 3.24
CA ASP A 34 -11.16 -19.08 2.29
C ASP A 34 -9.97 -18.33 2.92
N GLY A 35 -10.08 -17.95 4.20
CA GLY A 35 -9.00 -17.33 4.96
C GLY A 35 -7.83 -18.26 5.17
N ALA A 36 -8.10 -19.51 5.57
CA ALA A 36 -7.06 -20.53 5.70
C ALA A 36 -6.36 -20.82 4.37
N ALA A 37 -7.10 -20.83 3.26
CA ALA A 37 -6.53 -20.99 1.92
C ALA A 37 -5.69 -19.78 1.49
N GLY A 38 -6.13 -18.56 1.81
CA GLY A 38 -5.37 -17.32 1.60
C GLY A 38 -4.05 -17.32 2.35
N MET A 39 -4.08 -17.68 3.64
CA MET A 39 -2.88 -17.77 4.49
C MET A 39 -1.91 -18.84 4.02
N ARG A 40 -2.39 -20.01 3.55
CA ARG A 40 -1.52 -21.01 2.91
C ARG A 40 -0.80 -20.44 1.68
N ARG A 41 -1.54 -19.79 0.78
CA ARG A 41 -0.97 -19.16 -0.43
C ARG A 41 0.04 -18.06 -0.10
N LEU A 42 -0.19 -17.30 0.98
CA LEU A 42 0.77 -16.30 1.45
C LEU A 42 2.06 -16.95 2.00
N ARG A 43 1.94 -18.04 2.77
CA ARG A 43 3.12 -18.79 3.25
C ARG A 43 3.94 -19.34 2.08
N ASP A 44 3.27 -19.88 1.06
CA ASP A 44 3.93 -20.37 -0.15
C ASP A 44 4.63 -19.24 -0.92
N ALA A 45 3.98 -18.08 -1.05
CA ALA A 45 4.58 -16.89 -1.65
C ALA A 45 5.85 -16.46 -0.89
N ARG A 46 5.80 -16.38 0.45
CA ARG A 46 6.98 -16.07 1.29
C ARG A 46 8.09 -17.11 1.11
N ALA A 47 7.75 -18.39 1.06
CA ALA A 47 8.70 -19.47 0.83
C ALA A 47 9.36 -19.37 -0.56
N LEU A 48 8.60 -19.04 -1.61
CA LEU A 48 9.10 -18.83 -2.96
C LEU A 48 10.09 -17.67 -3.03
N VAL A 49 9.77 -16.52 -2.42
CA VAL A 49 10.67 -15.36 -2.39
C VAL A 49 11.94 -15.69 -1.59
N ARG A 50 11.84 -16.37 -0.45
CA ARG A 50 12.99 -16.85 0.33
C ARG A 50 13.84 -17.88 -0.43
N ALA A 51 13.22 -18.78 -1.19
CA ALA A 51 13.92 -19.78 -1.99
C ALA A 51 14.74 -19.13 -3.12
N GLY A 52 14.23 -18.03 -3.71
CA GLY A 52 14.99 -17.19 -4.63
C GLY A 52 16.29 -16.66 -3.99
N ARG A 53 16.22 -16.20 -2.73
CA ARG A 53 17.40 -15.76 -1.94
C ARG A 53 18.41 -16.91 -1.72
N ARG A 54 17.93 -18.11 -1.40
CA ARG A 54 18.80 -19.30 -1.16
C ARG A 54 19.47 -19.83 -2.43
N ARG A 55 18.74 -19.90 -3.56
CA ARG A 55 19.32 -20.30 -4.86
C ARG A 55 20.41 -19.32 -5.31
N ARG A 56 20.19 -18.00 -5.13
CA ARG A 56 21.23 -17.00 -5.39
C ARG A 56 22.46 -17.16 -4.50
N ARG A 57 22.29 -17.48 -3.20
CA ARG A 57 23.44 -17.80 -2.32
C ARG A 57 24.21 -19.05 -2.74
N ARG A 58 23.54 -20.10 -3.25
CA ARG A 58 24.19 -21.33 -3.73
C ARG A 58 24.92 -21.14 -5.07
N VAL A 59 24.38 -20.34 -6.00
CA VAL A 59 25.03 -20.05 -7.30
C VAL A 59 26.29 -19.20 -7.12
N VAL A 60 26.41 -18.43 -6.04
CA VAL A 60 27.62 -17.66 -5.70
C VAL A 60 28.69 -18.52 -4.97
N GLY A 61 28.39 -19.80 -4.71
CA GLY A 61 29.29 -20.74 -4.01
C GLY A 61 30.31 -21.47 -4.89
N GLY A 62 30.43 -21.14 -6.18
CA GLY A 62 31.41 -21.78 -7.07
C GLY A 62 31.75 -20.89 -8.26
N GLY A 63 32.95 -20.31 -8.24
CA GLY A 63 33.48 -19.49 -9.33
C GLY A 63 33.28 -17.99 -9.11
N ARG A 64 34.40 -17.25 -8.98
CA ARG A 64 34.47 -15.79 -8.99
C ARG A 64 33.91 -15.23 -10.31
N ARG A 65 32.60 -15.08 -10.42
CA ARG A 65 32.01 -14.01 -11.22
C ARG A 65 31.52 -12.97 -10.23
N ARG A 66 32.26 -11.86 -10.11
CA ARG A 66 31.72 -10.61 -9.57
C ARG A 66 30.52 -10.27 -10.47
N LEU A 67 29.32 -10.66 -10.05
CA LEU A 67 28.16 -9.88 -10.45
C LEU A 67 28.42 -8.48 -9.91
N MET A 68 28.32 -7.48 -10.79
CA MET A 68 28.21 -6.10 -10.41
C MET A 68 27.08 -6.04 -9.37
N ALA A 69 27.43 -6.05 -8.09
CA ALA A 69 26.55 -5.49 -7.08
C ALA A 69 26.31 -4.09 -7.63
N VAL A 70 25.06 -3.78 -8.02
CA VAL A 70 24.67 -2.40 -8.24
C VAL A 70 25.17 -1.70 -6.99
N PRO A 71 26.18 -0.81 -7.08
CA PRO A 71 26.60 -0.06 -5.93
C PRO A 71 25.39 0.82 -5.68
N LEU A 72 24.50 0.43 -4.77
CA LEU A 72 23.55 1.40 -4.27
C LEU A 72 24.42 2.58 -3.80
N PRO A 73 24.12 3.83 -4.17
CA PRO A 73 24.66 4.99 -3.49
C PRO A 73 24.06 4.98 -2.07
N THR A 74 24.49 4.02 -1.27
CA THR A 74 23.81 3.51 -0.07
C THR A 74 24.18 4.31 1.15
N GLY A 75 25.08 5.30 1.05
CA GLY A 75 25.57 6.06 2.19
C GLY A 75 24.41 6.61 3.02
N ALA A 76 23.51 7.37 2.39
CA ALA A 76 22.38 8.00 3.05
C ALA A 76 21.33 7.00 3.57
N VAL A 77 20.95 5.99 2.76
CA VAL A 77 19.99 4.96 3.20
C VAL A 77 20.58 4.12 4.34
N ARG A 78 21.86 3.77 4.27
CA ARG A 78 22.57 3.00 5.30
C ARG A 78 22.79 3.81 6.57
N GLU A 79 23.02 5.12 6.45
CA GLU A 79 23.10 6.05 7.57
C GLU A 79 21.75 6.17 8.28
N LEU A 80 20.65 6.32 7.51
CA LEU A 80 19.29 6.31 8.06
C LEU A 80 19.00 4.99 8.78
N LEU A 81 19.39 3.86 8.19
CA LEU A 81 19.25 2.52 8.78
C LEU A 81 20.16 2.34 10.01
N GLY A 82 21.32 2.99 10.05
CA GLY A 82 22.29 2.96 11.13
C GLY A 82 22.05 3.96 12.25
N SER A 83 21.00 4.80 12.16
CA SER A 83 20.72 5.87 13.11
C SER A 83 20.34 5.40 14.52
N GLY A 84 20.16 4.09 14.74
CA GLY A 84 19.72 3.50 16.01
C GLY A 84 18.29 3.85 16.41
N ARG A 85 17.61 4.71 15.63
CA ARG A 85 16.20 5.07 15.81
C ARG A 85 15.31 3.94 15.31
N PRO A 86 14.21 3.63 16.02
CA PRO A 86 13.32 2.58 15.58
C PRO A 86 12.54 3.04 14.35
N TRP A 87 12.54 2.18 13.32
CA TRP A 87 11.87 2.46 12.05
C TRP A 87 10.38 2.16 12.13
N SER A 88 9.59 2.93 11.39
CA SER A 88 8.20 2.63 11.09
C SER A 88 8.03 2.29 9.62
N CYS A 89 6.99 1.54 9.28
CA CYS A 89 6.62 1.27 7.90
C CYS A 89 5.16 1.65 7.67
N VAL A 90 4.85 2.26 6.54
CA VAL A 90 3.48 2.53 6.11
C VAL A 90 3.30 1.94 4.73
N CYS A 91 2.25 1.17 4.51
CA CYS A 91 1.93 0.55 3.23
C CYS A 91 0.56 1.00 2.75
N TYR A 92 0.54 1.52 1.53
CA TYR A 92 -0.68 1.86 0.80
C TYR A 92 -0.80 0.99 -0.45
N GLY A 93 -2.02 0.78 -0.94
CA GLY A 93 -2.27 0.26 -2.29
C GLY A 93 -1.91 -1.22 -2.48
N LEU A 94 -1.98 -2.05 -1.43
CA LEU A 94 -1.66 -3.47 -1.52
C LEU A 94 -2.73 -4.29 -2.28
N GLY A 95 -3.99 -3.86 -2.23
CA GLY A 95 -5.13 -4.50 -2.86
C GLY A 95 -5.58 -5.82 -2.22
N ARG A 96 -6.51 -6.50 -2.91
CA ARG A 96 -7.15 -7.75 -2.44
C ARG A 96 -6.25 -8.96 -2.63
N PHE A 97 -5.28 -9.13 -1.74
CA PHE A 97 -4.31 -10.23 -1.83
C PHE A 97 -4.92 -11.63 -1.65
N ALA A 98 -6.13 -11.81 -1.11
CA ALA A 98 -6.73 -13.15 -1.14
C ALA A 98 -7.02 -13.60 -2.59
N ALA A 99 -7.44 -12.67 -3.44
CA ALA A 99 -7.83 -12.92 -4.83
C ALA A 99 -6.69 -12.69 -5.83
N CYS A 100 -5.82 -11.70 -5.59
CA CYS A 100 -4.79 -11.27 -6.54
C CYS A 100 -3.41 -11.89 -6.25
N PRO A 101 -2.84 -12.71 -7.15
CA PRO A 101 -1.48 -13.27 -6.99
C PRO A 101 -0.38 -12.21 -6.88
N VAL A 102 -0.49 -11.11 -7.62
CA VAL A 102 0.48 -9.99 -7.60
C VAL A 102 0.50 -9.33 -6.22
N ALA A 103 -0.67 -8.95 -5.70
CA ALA A 103 -0.83 -8.40 -4.35
C ALA A 103 -0.28 -9.34 -3.26
N ARG A 104 -0.45 -10.66 -3.39
CA ARG A 104 0.18 -11.63 -2.46
C ARG A 104 1.70 -11.58 -2.49
N LEU A 105 2.28 -11.48 -3.67
CA LEU A 105 3.74 -11.42 -3.81
C LEU A 105 4.27 -10.11 -3.24
N GLN A 106 3.56 -9.00 -3.43
CA GLN A 106 3.87 -7.71 -2.80
C GLN A 106 3.79 -7.80 -1.27
N LEU A 107 2.74 -8.40 -0.70
CA LEU A 107 2.64 -8.62 0.75
C LEU A 107 3.76 -9.53 1.27
N ALA A 108 4.05 -10.62 0.55
CA ALA A 108 5.13 -11.53 0.91
C ALA A 108 6.49 -10.82 0.91
N PHE A 109 6.72 -9.92 -0.05
CA PHE A 109 7.93 -9.11 -0.11
C PHE A 109 7.99 -8.09 1.03
N LEU A 110 6.90 -7.37 1.32
CA LEU A 110 6.81 -6.46 2.46
C LEU A 110 7.17 -7.16 3.77
N LEU A 111 6.59 -8.34 4.04
CA LEU A 111 6.89 -9.10 5.26
C LEU A 111 8.38 -9.49 5.37
N LEU A 112 9.01 -9.84 4.25
CA LEU A 112 10.44 -10.17 4.22
C LEU A 112 11.33 -8.92 4.34
N LEU A 113 10.84 -7.77 3.86
CA LEU A 113 11.51 -6.50 4.02
C LEU A 113 11.49 -6.05 5.48
N LEU A 114 10.34 -6.15 6.16
CA LEU A 114 10.23 -5.87 7.60
C LEU A 114 11.20 -6.74 8.40
N GLU A 115 11.28 -8.05 8.11
CA GLU A 115 12.27 -8.95 8.72
C GLU A 115 13.72 -8.51 8.45
N ALA A 116 14.03 -8.10 7.21
CA ALA A 116 15.38 -7.71 6.83
C ALA A 116 15.82 -6.37 7.45
N LEU A 117 14.85 -5.49 7.75
CA LEU A 117 15.07 -4.18 8.37
C LEU A 117 14.84 -4.21 9.89
N GLU A 118 14.53 -5.37 10.45
CA GLU A 118 14.22 -5.56 11.88
C GLU A 118 13.08 -4.65 12.38
N VAL A 119 12.14 -4.33 11.48
CA VAL A 119 10.93 -3.55 11.82
C VAL A 119 9.88 -4.53 12.37
N PRO A 120 9.43 -4.37 13.63
CA PRO A 120 8.39 -5.23 14.17
C PRO A 120 7.08 -5.03 13.41
N PRO A 121 6.28 -6.09 13.14
CA PRO A 121 5.02 -5.98 12.42
C PRO A 121 4.05 -4.93 12.99
N SER A 122 4.04 -4.74 14.31
CA SER A 122 3.20 -3.74 14.99
C SER A 122 3.54 -2.29 14.64
N ARG A 123 4.73 -2.03 14.07
CA ARG A 123 5.15 -0.72 13.54
C ARG A 123 4.99 -0.62 12.03
N CYS A 124 4.33 -1.59 11.39
CA CYS A 124 3.92 -1.52 10.00
C CYS A 124 2.42 -1.25 9.94
N PHE A 125 2.07 -0.07 9.43
CA PHE A 125 0.71 0.42 9.26
C PHE A 125 0.25 0.18 7.83
N LEU A 126 -0.92 -0.39 7.62
CA LEU A 126 -1.47 -0.64 6.29
C LEU A 126 -2.82 0.04 6.11
N PHE A 127 -3.04 0.56 4.91
CA PHE A 127 -4.35 0.98 4.45
C PHE A 127 -4.52 0.67 2.97
N ASP A 128 -5.67 0.10 2.65
CA ASP A 128 -6.15 0.02 1.28
C ASP A 128 -7.68 0.00 1.30
N PRO A 129 -8.34 0.92 0.58
CA PRO A 129 -9.81 0.95 0.51
C PRO A 129 -10.39 -0.34 -0.10
N ALA A 130 -9.61 -1.11 -0.86
CA ALA A 130 -10.05 -2.36 -1.46
C ALA A 130 -9.99 -3.57 -0.50
N PHE A 131 -9.43 -3.44 0.71
CA PHE A 131 -9.37 -4.55 1.65
C PHE A 131 -10.76 -5.06 2.02
N SER A 132 -10.97 -6.37 1.89
CA SER A 132 -12.17 -7.01 2.45
C SER A 132 -11.92 -7.43 3.90
N GLN A 133 -12.99 -7.85 4.59
CA GLN A 133 -12.89 -8.41 5.94
C GLN A 133 -11.90 -9.58 6.04
N LEU A 134 -11.70 -10.32 4.94
CA LEU A 134 -10.73 -11.39 4.87
C LEU A 134 -9.29 -10.87 4.92
N GLU A 135 -8.98 -9.83 4.15
CA GLU A 135 -7.66 -9.18 4.18
C GLU A 135 -7.39 -8.54 5.55
N LEU A 136 -8.36 -7.82 6.12
CA LEU A 136 -8.21 -7.17 7.43
C LEU A 136 -7.88 -8.20 8.52
N ALA A 137 -8.63 -9.30 8.59
CA ALA A 137 -8.38 -10.37 9.56
C ALA A 137 -7.00 -11.02 9.36
N ALA A 138 -6.61 -11.31 8.11
CA ALA A 138 -5.31 -11.90 7.83
C ALA A 138 -4.13 -10.97 8.18
N LEU A 139 -4.26 -9.66 7.94
CA LEU A 139 -3.23 -8.67 8.31
C LEU A 139 -3.08 -8.56 9.83
N GLN A 140 -4.19 -8.61 10.58
CA GLN A 140 -4.17 -8.63 12.04
C GLN A 140 -3.53 -9.92 12.59
N GLU A 141 -3.81 -11.09 12.01
CA GLU A 141 -3.15 -12.34 12.38
C GLU A 141 -1.63 -12.32 12.14
N LEU A 142 -1.16 -11.53 11.17
CA LEU A 142 0.27 -11.30 10.91
C LEU A 142 0.92 -10.30 11.88
N GLY A 143 0.14 -9.72 12.80
CA GLY A 143 0.60 -8.73 13.77
C GLY A 143 0.82 -7.34 13.17
N LEU A 144 0.29 -7.07 11.98
CA LEU A 144 0.38 -5.77 11.32
C LEU A 144 -0.70 -4.81 11.85
N SER A 145 -0.40 -3.52 11.84
CA SER A 145 -1.32 -2.47 12.27
C SER A 145 -2.15 -1.96 11.10
N LEU A 146 -3.45 -1.73 11.29
CA LEU A 146 -4.34 -1.20 10.27
C LEU A 146 -4.64 0.26 10.58
N LEU A 147 -4.52 1.14 9.57
CA LEU A 147 -5.02 2.50 9.70
C LEU A 147 -6.55 2.45 9.61
N THR A 148 -7.21 3.26 10.43
CA THR A 148 -8.68 3.30 10.53
C THR A 148 -9.32 4.29 9.59
N GLU A 149 -8.52 5.17 8.98
CA GLU A 149 -9.00 6.24 8.10
C GLU A 149 -8.29 6.21 6.76
N ASN A 150 -9.01 6.61 5.72
CA ASN A 150 -8.43 6.97 4.45
C ASN A 150 -7.72 8.33 4.57
N GLU A 151 -6.42 8.28 4.83
CA GLU A 151 -5.57 9.47 4.89
C GLU A 151 -5.20 10.00 3.49
N GLU A 152 -5.64 9.35 2.41
CA GLU A 152 -5.31 9.73 1.03
C GLU A 152 -3.80 9.87 0.79
N GLY A 153 -2.98 9.10 1.51
CA GLY A 153 -1.50 9.17 1.45
C GLY A 153 -0.88 10.32 2.25
N LYS A 154 -1.68 11.16 2.93
CA LYS A 154 -1.23 12.32 3.73
C LYS A 154 -0.69 11.91 5.11
N HIS A 155 0.17 10.90 5.15
CA HIS A 155 0.79 10.41 6.39
C HIS A 155 1.96 11.29 6.82
N SER A 156 2.01 11.67 8.11
CA SER A 156 3.15 12.40 8.69
C SER A 156 4.13 11.43 9.35
N ILE A 157 5.42 11.58 9.12
CA ILE A 157 6.44 10.70 9.72
C ILE A 157 6.68 10.94 11.22
N ASN A 158 6.16 12.04 11.78
CA ASN A 158 6.24 12.40 13.21
C ASN A 158 7.65 12.23 13.82
N GLY A 159 8.70 12.55 13.06
CA GLY A 159 10.09 12.49 13.50
C GLY A 159 10.74 11.10 13.57
N SER A 160 10.04 10.02 13.20
CA SER A 160 10.62 8.67 13.12
C SER A 160 11.06 8.32 11.69
N PRO A 161 12.18 7.61 11.47
CA PRO A 161 12.55 7.15 10.13
C PRO A 161 11.45 6.24 9.61
N THR A 162 10.92 6.55 8.44
CA THR A 162 9.71 5.88 7.94
C THR A 162 9.92 5.37 6.52
N LEU A 163 9.68 4.07 6.36
CA LEU A 163 9.59 3.41 5.07
C LEU A 163 8.15 3.48 4.56
N PHE A 164 7.94 4.07 3.39
CA PHE A 164 6.67 4.01 2.68
C PHE A 164 6.74 2.93 1.59
N TYR A 165 5.88 1.94 1.68
CA TYR A 165 5.75 0.86 0.70
C TYR A 165 4.47 1.06 -0.12
N MET A 166 4.63 1.57 -1.33
CA MET A 166 3.54 2.12 -2.15
C MET A 166 3.53 1.54 -3.57
N VAL A 167 3.98 0.30 -3.75
CA VAL A 167 4.11 -0.33 -5.08
C VAL A 167 2.79 -0.24 -5.86
N HIS A 168 2.84 0.30 -7.08
CA HIS A 168 1.69 0.50 -7.98
C HIS A 168 0.60 1.44 -7.45
N CYS A 169 0.88 2.23 -6.42
CA CYS A 169 -0.03 3.28 -5.97
C CYS A 169 -0.25 4.35 -7.05
N GLY A 170 -1.41 5.00 -7.01
CA GLY A 170 -1.69 6.16 -7.85
C GLY A 170 -0.79 7.35 -7.52
N LYS A 171 -0.51 8.18 -8.53
CA LYS A 171 0.42 9.32 -8.46
C LYS A 171 0.05 10.33 -7.37
N ALA A 172 -1.24 10.53 -7.14
CA ALA A 172 -1.76 11.42 -6.10
C ALA A 172 -1.32 11.02 -4.69
N LEU A 173 -1.19 9.71 -4.38
CA LEU A 173 -0.73 9.25 -3.07
C LEU A 173 0.71 9.68 -2.79
N TYR A 174 1.60 9.63 -3.79
CA TYR A 174 2.98 10.11 -3.65
C TYR A 174 3.04 11.63 -3.49
N ASN A 175 2.27 12.34 -4.31
CA ASN A 175 2.23 13.81 -4.27
C ASN A 175 1.71 14.31 -2.91
N ASN A 176 0.65 13.69 -2.38
CA ASN A 176 0.11 13.97 -1.04
C ASN A 176 1.11 13.64 0.07
N LEU A 177 1.81 12.51 -0.04
CA LEU A 177 2.83 12.11 0.92
C LEU A 177 3.98 13.12 0.98
N LEU A 178 4.46 13.55 -0.18
CA LEU A 178 5.50 14.56 -0.30
C LEU A 178 5.05 15.90 0.30
N TRP A 179 3.85 16.37 -0.09
CA TRP A 179 3.25 17.58 0.47
C TRP A 179 3.19 17.55 2.00
N LYS A 180 2.67 16.46 2.57
CA LYS A 180 2.49 16.34 4.02
C LYS A 180 3.80 16.44 4.79
N ASN A 181 4.91 16.09 4.14
CA ASN A 181 6.24 16.04 4.74
C ASN A 181 7.21 17.03 4.06
N TRP A 182 6.72 18.12 3.47
CA TRP A 182 7.50 19.02 2.61
C TRP A 182 8.51 19.91 3.37
N SER A 183 9.52 19.28 3.95
CA SER A 183 10.66 19.95 4.59
C SER A 183 11.91 19.10 4.43
N VAL A 184 13.09 19.74 4.46
CA VAL A 184 14.38 19.04 4.42
C VAL A 184 14.46 17.98 5.52
N GLY A 185 14.07 18.34 6.75
CA GLY A 185 14.13 17.44 7.90
C GLY A 185 13.19 16.25 7.81
N ALA A 186 11.99 16.42 7.24
CA ALA A 186 11.05 15.31 7.11
C ALA A 186 11.37 14.41 5.90
N LEU A 187 11.61 14.99 4.72
CA LEU A 187 11.94 14.22 3.51
C LEU A 187 13.23 13.41 3.70
N SER A 188 14.25 13.97 4.34
CA SER A 188 15.50 13.24 4.61
C SER A 188 15.36 12.06 5.59
N ASN A 189 14.22 11.97 6.29
CA ASN A 189 13.91 10.88 7.22
C ASN A 189 12.93 9.85 6.63
N MET A 190 12.66 9.87 5.33
CA MET A 190 11.81 8.88 4.68
C MET A 190 12.53 8.13 3.54
N VAL A 191 12.07 6.90 3.33
CA VAL A 191 12.40 6.09 2.16
C VAL A 191 11.09 5.65 1.53
N ILE A 192 10.99 5.71 0.20
CA ILE A 192 9.82 5.22 -0.54
C ILE A 192 10.25 4.01 -1.36
N ILE A 193 9.47 2.94 -1.34
CA ILE A 193 9.53 1.85 -2.31
C ILE A 193 8.22 1.89 -3.08
N GLY A 194 8.28 2.34 -4.32
CA GLY A 194 7.09 2.67 -5.10
C GLY A 194 7.43 2.92 -6.56
N ASN A 195 6.54 3.57 -7.29
CA ASN A 195 6.65 3.83 -8.71
C ASN A 195 7.79 4.81 -8.98
N SER A 196 8.48 4.62 -10.10
CA SER A 196 9.56 5.51 -10.53
C SER A 196 9.07 6.95 -10.70
N PHE A 197 9.72 7.91 -10.03
CA PHE A 197 9.40 9.32 -10.17
C PHE A 197 9.91 9.83 -11.52
N LYS A 198 11.06 9.33 -11.98
CA LYS A 198 11.49 9.52 -13.37
C LYS A 198 10.50 8.91 -14.36
N GLY A 199 10.01 7.71 -14.10
CA GLY A 199 8.98 7.09 -14.95
C GLY A 199 7.68 7.90 -15.00
N ILE A 200 7.29 8.53 -13.89
CA ILE A 200 6.15 9.47 -13.85
C ILE A 200 6.45 10.72 -14.68
N GLU A 201 7.63 11.33 -14.52
CA GLU A 201 8.08 12.50 -15.29
C GLU A 201 8.09 12.22 -16.80
N GLU A 202 8.58 11.06 -17.22
CA GLU A 202 8.70 10.68 -18.64
C GLU A 202 7.34 10.43 -19.32
N ARG A 203 6.32 10.01 -18.56
CA ARG A 203 5.00 9.63 -19.10
C ARG A 203 3.98 10.77 -19.08
N LEU A 204 4.18 11.77 -18.23
CA LEU A 204 3.25 12.88 -18.11
C LEU A 204 3.74 14.10 -18.90
N PRO A 205 2.83 14.84 -19.59
CA PRO A 205 3.18 16.16 -20.10
C PRO A 205 3.63 17.07 -18.95
N SER A 206 4.71 17.85 -19.13
CA SER A 206 5.28 18.70 -18.09
C SER A 206 4.24 19.63 -17.44
N ARG A 207 3.34 20.22 -18.24
CA ARG A 207 2.23 21.06 -17.73
C ARG A 207 1.31 20.33 -16.75
N VAL A 208 1.07 19.03 -16.96
CA VAL A 208 0.20 18.21 -16.10
C VAL A 208 0.96 17.83 -14.83
N LEU A 209 2.21 17.42 -14.97
CA LEU A 209 3.07 17.10 -13.84
C LEU A 209 3.22 18.31 -12.90
N GLU A 210 3.49 19.49 -13.44
CA GLU A 210 3.67 20.73 -12.66
C GLU A 210 2.39 21.24 -12.01
N ARG A 211 1.24 21.10 -12.70
CA ARG A 211 -0.08 21.52 -12.19
C ARG A 211 -0.64 20.56 -11.14
N ASP A 212 -0.70 19.27 -11.46
CA ASP A 212 -1.45 18.29 -10.64
C ASP A 212 -0.56 17.55 -9.64
N TYR A 213 0.73 17.41 -9.95
CA TYR A 213 1.68 16.61 -9.18
C TYR A 213 2.92 17.44 -8.82
N THR A 214 2.69 18.70 -8.43
CA THR A 214 3.71 19.72 -8.20
C THR A 214 4.81 19.28 -7.25
N TYR A 215 4.50 18.49 -6.21
CA TYR A 215 5.50 18.04 -5.23
C TYR A 215 6.40 16.95 -5.81
N ILE A 216 5.87 16.07 -6.67
CA ILE A 216 6.69 15.15 -7.45
C ILE A 216 7.60 15.98 -8.36
N ALA A 217 7.06 16.93 -9.14
CA ALA A 217 7.83 17.77 -10.06
C ALA A 217 9.01 18.48 -9.37
N LYS A 218 8.75 19.10 -8.21
CA LYS A 218 9.75 19.84 -7.44
C LYS A 218 10.82 18.95 -6.83
N VAL A 219 10.46 17.73 -6.39
CA VAL A 219 11.39 16.85 -5.68
C VAL A 219 12.35 16.11 -6.61
N LEU A 220 12.13 16.09 -7.93
CA LEU A 220 12.95 15.33 -8.89
C LEU A 220 14.46 15.63 -8.81
N LYS A 221 14.85 16.88 -8.50
CA LYS A 221 16.26 17.26 -8.29
C LYS A 221 16.77 16.96 -6.88
N GLY A 222 15.85 16.81 -5.93
CA GLY A 222 16.11 16.56 -4.50
C GLY A 222 16.15 15.06 -4.13
N VAL A 223 15.58 14.21 -4.98
CA VAL A 223 15.48 12.77 -4.77
C VAL A 223 16.65 12.02 -5.42
N GLU A 224 17.04 10.92 -4.81
CA GLU A 224 17.79 9.85 -5.45
C GLU A 224 16.88 8.65 -5.63
N GLU A 225 16.99 8.00 -6.78
CA GLU A 225 16.15 6.87 -7.13
C GLU A 225 16.98 5.74 -7.74
N VAL A 226 16.73 4.51 -7.31
CA VAL A 226 17.28 3.30 -7.94
C VAL A 226 16.17 2.28 -8.20
N ALA A 227 16.06 1.84 -9.45
CA ALA A 227 15.11 0.80 -9.84
C ALA A 227 15.42 -0.52 -9.11
N LEU A 228 14.38 -1.25 -8.73
CA LEU A 228 14.54 -2.61 -8.22
C LEU A 228 15.14 -3.51 -9.32
N PRO A 229 16.02 -4.47 -8.96
CA PRO A 229 16.60 -5.37 -9.94
C PRO A 229 15.52 -6.18 -10.65
N ALA A 230 15.51 -6.09 -11.98
CA ALA A 230 14.59 -6.88 -12.80
C ALA A 230 14.77 -8.39 -12.55
N HIS A 231 13.66 -9.09 -12.50
CA HIS A 231 13.64 -10.54 -12.34
C HIS A 231 12.51 -11.13 -13.19
N PRO A 232 12.77 -12.08 -14.11
CA PRO A 232 11.75 -12.60 -15.04
C PRO A 232 10.47 -13.10 -14.37
N ARG A 233 10.58 -13.70 -13.18
CA ARG A 233 9.42 -14.17 -12.38
C ARG A 233 8.55 -13.05 -11.79
N TYR A 234 9.08 -11.84 -11.63
CA TYR A 234 8.43 -10.75 -10.90
C TYR A 234 8.25 -9.50 -11.74
N LEU A 235 8.35 -9.62 -13.07
CA LEU A 235 8.22 -8.48 -13.99
C LEU A 235 6.88 -7.77 -13.77
N ASP A 236 5.77 -8.49 -13.74
CA ASP A 236 4.44 -7.88 -13.57
C ASP A 236 4.11 -7.51 -12.11
N THR A 237 5.00 -7.80 -11.16
CA THR A 237 4.78 -7.54 -9.73
C THR A 237 5.50 -6.28 -9.26
N PHE A 238 6.73 -6.07 -9.74
CA PHE A 238 7.60 -4.96 -9.34
C PHE A 238 8.14 -4.21 -10.56
N ASN A 239 7.45 -4.26 -11.71
CA ASN A 239 7.72 -3.34 -12.81
C ASN A 239 7.62 -1.91 -12.31
N ASP A 240 8.39 -1.02 -12.92
CA ASP A 240 8.38 0.42 -12.58
C ASP A 240 8.61 0.72 -11.10
N THR A 241 9.12 -0.24 -10.31
CA THR A 241 9.32 -0.07 -8.87
C THR A 241 10.74 0.35 -8.57
N SER A 242 10.89 1.41 -7.80
CA SER A 242 12.16 2.00 -7.39
C SER A 242 12.21 2.21 -5.88
N ILE A 243 13.43 2.36 -5.38
CA ILE A 243 13.72 2.83 -4.02
C ILE A 243 14.13 4.30 -4.13
N HIS A 244 13.43 5.16 -3.39
CA HIS A 244 13.65 6.60 -3.34
C HIS A 244 14.14 7.01 -1.97
N TRP A 245 15.12 7.89 -1.92
CA TRP A 245 15.55 8.57 -0.70
C TRP A 245 15.92 10.01 -1.02
N PHE A 246 15.94 10.86 0.00
CA PHE A 246 16.07 12.30 -0.19
C PHE A 246 17.28 12.82 0.60
N PRO A 247 18.49 12.82 0.00
CA PRO A 247 19.67 13.31 0.70
C PRO A 247 19.50 14.78 1.09
N ALA A 248 19.74 15.12 2.37
CA ALA A 248 19.59 16.49 2.87
C ALA A 248 20.36 17.51 2.00
N TYR A 249 21.60 17.20 1.61
CA TYR A 249 22.41 18.07 0.76
C TYR A 249 21.83 18.33 -0.63
N LYS A 250 20.98 17.44 -1.17
CA LYS A 250 20.27 17.67 -2.44
C LYS A 250 19.03 18.53 -2.22
N LEU A 251 18.31 18.28 -1.13
CA LEU A 251 17.14 19.08 -0.74
C LEU A 251 17.53 20.54 -0.44
N GLU A 252 18.63 20.77 0.27
CA GLU A 252 19.16 22.10 0.57
C GLU A 252 19.62 22.89 -0.69
N ARG A 253 19.85 22.19 -1.81
CA ARG A 253 20.18 22.80 -3.11
C ARG A 253 18.96 23.12 -3.96
N LEU A 254 17.76 22.71 -3.54
CA LEU A 254 16.53 23.17 -4.18
C LEU A 254 16.36 24.67 -3.95
N SER A 255 15.70 25.34 -4.89
CA SER A 255 15.49 26.77 -4.82
C SER A 255 14.54 27.14 -3.66
N ALA A 256 14.64 28.35 -3.13
CA ALA A 256 13.80 28.79 -2.02
C ALA A 256 12.30 28.72 -2.39
N GLU A 257 11.97 29.04 -3.63
CA GLU A 257 10.60 29.00 -4.17
C GLU A 257 10.00 27.58 -4.16
N ALA A 258 10.85 26.54 -4.21
CA ALA A 258 10.38 25.16 -4.10
C ALA A 258 9.78 24.87 -2.71
N TRP A 259 10.24 25.58 -1.67
CA TRP A 259 9.83 25.40 -0.28
C TRP A 259 8.76 26.41 0.19
N GLU A 260 8.63 27.55 -0.48
CA GLU A 260 7.66 28.60 -0.13
C GLU A 260 6.21 28.23 -0.47
N PHE A 261 5.99 27.31 -1.40
CA PHE A 261 4.67 26.89 -1.85
C PHE A 261 4.20 25.60 -1.16
N LEU A 262 3.15 25.72 -0.32
CA LEU A 262 2.64 24.66 0.56
C LEU A 262 1.14 24.38 0.41
N GLU A 263 0.55 24.69 -0.74
CA GLU A 263 -0.87 24.42 -0.97
C GLU A 263 -1.16 22.92 -1.00
N GLU A 264 -2.23 22.52 -0.32
CA GLU A 264 -2.71 21.14 -0.33
C GLU A 264 -3.21 20.77 -1.75
N PRO A 265 -2.75 19.65 -2.34
CA PRO A 265 -3.25 19.21 -3.63
C PRO A 265 -4.77 18.90 -3.61
N THR A 266 -5.56 19.55 -4.47
CA THR A 266 -7.03 19.37 -4.56
C THR A 266 -7.50 18.55 -5.78
N TYR A 267 -6.65 18.41 -6.80
CA TYR A 267 -6.86 17.60 -8.02
C TYR A 267 -8.20 17.85 -8.74
N GLU A 268 -8.73 19.08 -8.72
CA GLU A 268 -10.05 19.41 -9.26
C GLU A 268 -10.15 19.24 -10.79
N GLU A 269 -9.04 19.38 -11.51
CA GLU A 269 -8.96 19.29 -12.98
C GLU A 269 -8.25 18.00 -13.46
N CYS A 270 -8.25 16.95 -12.65
CA CYS A 270 -7.55 15.69 -12.94
C CYS A 270 -8.55 14.59 -13.35
N ASP A 271 -8.69 14.37 -14.65
CA ASP A 271 -9.66 13.42 -15.22
C ASP A 271 -9.34 11.94 -14.87
N ASP A 272 -8.05 11.60 -14.73
CA ASP A 272 -7.56 10.23 -14.46
C ASP A 272 -6.99 10.11 -13.03
N LEU A 273 -7.75 10.57 -12.04
CA LEU A 273 -7.33 10.58 -10.65
C LEU A 273 -7.36 9.17 -10.02
N GLU A 274 -6.19 8.52 -9.94
CA GLU A 274 -6.00 7.17 -9.40
C GLU A 274 -5.97 7.13 -7.84
N ILE A 275 -6.95 7.73 -7.18
CA ILE A 275 -7.09 7.65 -5.71
C ILE A 275 -8.58 7.63 -5.31
N ILE A 276 -8.92 6.79 -4.34
CA ILE A 276 -10.25 6.79 -3.73
C ILE A 276 -10.25 7.87 -2.63
N ARG A 277 -11.14 8.86 -2.76
CA ARG A 277 -11.23 9.96 -1.80
C ARG A 277 -11.95 9.55 -0.52
N LYS A 278 -11.66 10.26 0.57
CA LYS A 278 -12.32 10.04 1.86
C LYS A 278 -13.84 10.20 1.71
N GLY A 279 -14.58 9.16 2.06
CA GLY A 279 -16.04 9.11 1.93
C GLY A 279 -16.57 8.46 0.64
N GLU A 280 -15.71 8.12 -0.32
CA GLU A 280 -16.07 7.42 -1.57
C GLU A 280 -15.77 5.91 -1.54
N GLU A 281 -15.33 5.39 -0.39
CA GLU A 281 -14.85 4.01 -0.21
C GLU A 281 -15.90 2.92 -0.52
N GLY A 282 -17.19 3.28 -0.62
CA GLY A 282 -18.31 2.37 -0.89
C GLY A 282 -18.98 2.48 -2.26
N SER A 283 -18.64 3.47 -3.09
CA SER A 283 -19.37 3.75 -4.36
C SER A 283 -18.91 2.89 -5.55
N GLN A 284 -17.75 2.24 -5.46
CA GLN A 284 -17.20 1.40 -6.54
C GLN A 284 -17.68 -0.07 -6.50
N HIS A 285 -18.74 -0.39 -5.76
CA HIS A 285 -19.26 -1.76 -5.59
C HIS A 285 -20.74 -1.95 -5.95
N SER A 286 -21.28 -1.12 -6.84
CA SER A 286 -22.53 -1.44 -7.53
C SER A 286 -22.21 -2.19 -8.82
N PRO A 287 -22.58 -3.47 -8.98
CA PRO A 287 -22.63 -4.06 -10.31
C PRO A 287 -23.63 -3.26 -11.14
N ASP A 288 -23.22 -2.87 -12.34
CA ASP A 288 -24.09 -2.26 -13.33
C ASP A 288 -25.30 -3.20 -13.58
N PRO A 289 -26.54 -2.79 -13.27
CA PRO A 289 -27.71 -3.62 -13.49
C PRO A 289 -28.09 -3.71 -14.98
N SER A 290 -27.30 -3.14 -15.90
CA SER A 290 -27.58 -3.18 -17.34
C SER A 290 -26.94 -4.35 -18.11
N ALA A 291 -26.21 -5.25 -17.46
CA ALA A 291 -25.70 -6.47 -18.10
C ALA A 291 -26.61 -7.69 -17.86
N THR A 292 -27.84 -7.62 -18.34
CA THR A 292 -28.63 -8.81 -18.72
C THR A 292 -29.21 -8.56 -20.09
N ASP A 293 -28.57 -9.14 -21.10
CA ASP A 293 -29.20 -9.63 -22.33
C ASP A 293 -28.88 -11.13 -22.43
#